data_AF-A0A1F6KL20-F1
#
_entry.id   AF-A0A1F6KL20-F1
#
_cell.length_a   1.000
_cell.length_b   1.000
_cell.length_c   1.000
_cell.angle_alpha   90.00
_cell.angle_beta   90.00
_cell.angle_gamma   90.00
#
_symmetry.space_group_name_H-M   'P 1'
#
loop_
_entity.id
_entity.type
_entity.pdbx_description
1 polymer ?
#
loop_
_entity_poly.entity_id
_entity_poly.type
_entity_poly.pdbx_seq_one_letter_code
_entity_poly.pdbx_strand_id
1 'polypeptide(L)'
;MKFKNTKNKKTYKKAKAAKAKKFPSNYLNFPEGLRKEELLFVLGILTIFTAILIISADIYTTIKDQKRVTNEKVRILNEISFWENEVKEKPNFRDAYFNLALLNYEIRKFDEARVYLNKVFSLDPDFEEGRRLEEIIESGK
;
A
#
# COMPACT_ATOMS: atom_id res chain seq x y z
N MET A 1 -19.06 80.42 17.87
CA MET A 1 -17.93 80.96 17.09
C MET A 1 -17.94 80.29 15.72
N LYS A 2 -18.00 81.07 14.62
CA LYS A 2 -18.06 80.59 13.24
C LYS A 2 -16.67 80.22 12.74
N PHE A 3 -16.53 79.08 12.06
CA PHE A 3 -15.46 78.90 11.06
C PHE A 3 -16.09 78.51 9.72
N LYS A 4 -16.03 79.45 8.78
CA LYS A 4 -16.24 79.20 7.34
C LYS A 4 -15.07 78.35 6.86
N ASN A 5 -15.32 77.29 6.11
CA ASN A 5 -14.33 76.83 5.14
C ASN A 5 -14.99 76.34 3.84
N THR A 6 -14.29 76.68 2.78
CA THR A 6 -14.71 76.92 1.40
C THR A 6 -15.06 75.64 0.62
N LYS A 7 -16.13 75.72 -0.18
CA LYS A 7 -16.53 74.68 -1.12
C LYS A 7 -15.60 74.74 -2.34
N ASN A 8 -14.71 73.77 -2.51
CA ASN A 8 -14.09 73.50 -3.80
C ASN A 8 -14.66 72.19 -4.37
N LYS A 9 -15.76 72.28 -5.12
CA LYS A 9 -16.38 71.14 -5.80
C LYS A 9 -15.67 70.92 -7.13
N LYS A 10 -14.77 69.92 -7.20
CA LYS A 10 -14.32 69.36 -8.48
C LYS A 10 -15.54 68.76 -9.19
N THR A 11 -15.94 69.36 -10.32
CA THR A 11 -17.02 68.88 -11.18
C THR A 11 -16.51 67.71 -12.02
N TYR A 12 -16.88 66.49 -11.66
CA TYR A 12 -16.74 65.32 -12.52
C TYR A 12 -17.97 65.24 -13.43
N LYS A 13 -17.77 65.34 -14.75
CA LYS A 13 -18.83 65.08 -15.73
C LYS A 13 -19.25 63.62 -15.59
N LYS A 14 -20.52 63.38 -15.22
CA LYS A 14 -21.10 62.02 -15.15
C LYS A 14 -20.95 61.36 -16.52
N ALA A 15 -20.15 60.31 -16.61
CA ALA A 15 -20.15 59.43 -17.76
C ALA A 15 -21.57 58.84 -17.91
N LYS A 16 -22.13 58.88 -19.12
CA LYS A 16 -23.42 58.22 -19.41
C LYS A 16 -23.28 56.76 -18.99
N ALA A 17 -24.14 56.33 -18.07
CA ALA A 17 -24.18 54.96 -17.60
C ALA A 17 -24.35 54.01 -18.80
N ALA A 18 -23.30 53.26 -19.14
CA ALA A 18 -23.45 52.11 -20.00
C ALA A 18 -24.49 51.20 -19.33
N LYS A 19 -25.55 50.84 -20.06
CA LYS A 19 -26.58 49.92 -19.57
C LYS A 19 -25.86 48.71 -18.99
N ALA A 20 -25.93 48.53 -17.68
CA ALA A 20 -25.38 47.36 -17.01
C ALA A 20 -26.00 46.14 -17.70
N LYS A 21 -25.17 45.33 -18.34
CA LYS A 21 -25.59 44.05 -18.91
C LYS A 21 -26.16 43.26 -17.73
N LYS A 22 -27.49 43.14 -17.65
CA LYS A 22 -28.13 42.29 -16.64
C LYS A 22 -27.64 40.87 -16.94
N PHE A 23 -26.77 40.35 -16.09
CA PHE A 23 -26.50 38.93 -16.07
C PHE A 23 -27.85 38.22 -15.87
N PRO A 24 -28.19 37.22 -16.69
CA PRO A 24 -29.42 36.47 -16.47
C PRO A 24 -29.28 35.81 -15.10
N SER A 25 -30.23 36.07 -14.20
CA SER A 25 -30.20 35.56 -12.83
C SER A 25 -30.56 34.07 -12.85
N ASN A 26 -29.62 33.28 -13.34
CA ASN A 26 -29.68 31.82 -13.39
C ASN A 26 -29.12 31.29 -12.06
N TYR A 27 -29.48 31.93 -10.95
CA TYR A 27 -29.22 31.31 -9.66
C TYR A 27 -30.10 30.06 -9.63
N LEU A 28 -29.47 28.91 -9.46
CA LEU A 28 -30.15 27.68 -9.13
C LEU A 28 -31.13 28.02 -7.99
N ASN A 29 -32.45 27.93 -8.23
CA ASN A 29 -33.42 28.01 -7.14
C ASN A 29 -33.14 26.82 -6.23
N PHE A 30 -32.29 27.02 -5.22
CA PHE A 30 -32.10 26.04 -4.15
C PHE A 30 -33.43 25.97 -3.41
N PRO A 31 -34.13 24.82 -3.40
CA PRO A 31 -35.40 24.71 -2.70
C PRO A 31 -35.17 25.03 -1.22
N GLU A 32 -35.87 26.04 -0.72
CA GLU A 32 -35.91 26.40 0.70
C GLU A 32 -36.53 25.24 1.47
N GLY A 33 -35.69 24.30 1.93
CA GLY A 33 -36.08 23.15 2.74
C GLY A 33 -36.17 21.85 1.93
N LEU A 34 -35.30 20.91 2.26
CA LEU A 34 -35.36 19.54 1.74
C LEU A 34 -36.62 18.85 2.30
N ARG A 35 -37.48 18.31 1.42
CA ARG A 35 -38.68 17.59 1.86
C ARG A 35 -38.30 16.26 2.52
N LYS A 36 -39.12 15.74 3.43
CA LYS A 36 -38.81 14.51 4.19
C LYS A 36 -38.51 13.31 3.27
N GLU A 37 -39.25 13.19 2.16
CA GLU A 37 -39.01 12.19 1.13
C GLU A 37 -37.64 12.33 0.42
N GLU A 38 -37.16 13.55 0.20
CA GLU A 38 -35.86 13.81 -0.43
C GLU A 38 -34.70 13.53 0.55
N LEU A 39 -34.90 13.82 1.84
CA LEU A 39 -33.94 13.49 2.90
C LEU A 39 -33.73 11.97 3.00
N LEU A 40 -34.80 11.18 2.96
CA LEU A 40 -34.70 9.72 3.02
C LEU A 40 -33.91 9.15 1.83
N PHE A 41 -34.11 9.69 0.63
CA PHE A 41 -33.36 9.28 -0.56
C PHE A 41 -31.87 9.63 -0.45
N VAL A 42 -31.54 10.85 0.00
CA VAL A 42 -30.16 11.30 0.20
C VAL A 42 -29.46 10.45 1.26
N LEU A 43 -30.14 10.15 2.38
CA LEU A 43 -29.61 9.26 3.41
C LEU A 43 -29.37 7.84 2.88
N GLY A 44 -30.27 7.33 2.03
CA GLY A 44 -30.10 6.05 1.35
C GLY A 44 -28.83 6.01 0.49
N ILE A 45 -28.63 7.02 -0.36
CA ILE A 45 -27.41 7.13 -1.18
C ILE A 45 -26.16 7.22 -0.30
N LEU A 46 -26.22 8.01 0.77
CA LEU A 46 -25.10 8.15 1.71
C LEU A 46 -24.75 6.80 2.35
N THR A 47 -25.74 6.02 2.77
CA THR A 47 -25.51 4.69 3.36
C THR A 47 -24.84 3.75 2.36
N ILE A 48 -25.30 3.73 1.11
CA ILE A 48 -24.72 2.90 0.04
C ILE A 48 -23.27 3.35 -0.24
N PHE A 49 -23.03 4.65 -0.33
CA PHE A 49 -21.69 5.20 -0.55
C PHE A 49 -20.73 4.83 0.59
N THR A 50 -21.18 4.96 1.84
CA THR A 50 -20.37 4.53 3.00
C THR A 50 -20.09 3.04 2.99
N ALA A 51 -21.06 2.20 2.60
CA ALA A 51 -20.85 0.75 2.48
C ALA A 51 -19.81 0.42 1.40
N ILE A 52 -19.85 1.09 0.25
CA ILE A 52 -18.86 0.94 -0.83
C ILE A 52 -17.46 1.34 -0.33
N LEU A 53 -17.34 2.42 0.44
CA LEU A 53 -16.06 2.84 1.02
C LEU A 53 -15.51 1.80 2.00
N ILE A 54 -16.36 1.21 2.85
CA ILE A 54 -15.95 0.16 3.80
C ILE A 54 -15.44 -1.08 3.06
N ILE A 55 -16.20 -1.56 2.07
CA ILE A 55 -15.83 -2.76 1.29
C ILE A 55 -14.54 -2.52 0.48
N SER A 56 -14.38 -1.34 -0.12
CA SER A 56 -13.17 -1.02 -0.89
C SER A 56 -11.92 -0.97 -0.01
N ALA A 57 -12.02 -0.46 1.22
CA ALA A 57 -10.92 -0.48 2.19
C ALA A 57 -10.54 -1.91 2.61
N ASP A 58 -11.52 -2.78 2.87
CA ASP A 58 -11.31 -4.17 3.29
C ASP A 58 -10.69 -5.04 2.16
N ILE A 59 -11.16 -4.87 0.93
CA ILE A 59 -10.58 -5.53 -0.25
C ILE A 59 -9.14 -5.03 -0.48
N TYR A 60 -8.89 -3.74 -0.29
CA TYR A 60 -7.56 -3.16 -0.46
C TYR A 60 -6.53 -3.75 0.51
N THR A 61 -6.89 -3.89 1.79
CA THR A 61 -6.00 -4.52 2.79
C THR A 61 -5.73 -5.97 2.45
N THR A 62 -6.75 -6.73 2.06
CA THR A 62 -6.63 -8.15 1.70
C THR A 62 -5.68 -8.39 0.52
N ILE A 63 -5.82 -7.61 -0.56
CA ILE A 63 -4.96 -7.74 -1.75
C ILE A 63 -3.51 -7.37 -1.42
N LYS A 64 -3.30 -6.35 -0.57
CA LYS A 64 -1.97 -5.92 -0.16
C LYS A 64 -1.24 -7.01 0.61
N ASP A 65 -1.91 -7.67 1.55
CA ASP A 65 -1.31 -8.72 2.36
C ASP A 65 -0.98 -9.96 1.53
N GLN A 66 -1.87 -10.37 0.63
CA GLN A 66 -1.60 -11.48 -0.31
C GLN A 66 -0.40 -11.19 -1.21
N LYS A 67 -0.30 -9.97 -1.74
CA LYS A 67 0.82 -9.58 -2.61
C LYS A 67 2.15 -9.65 -1.88
N ARG A 68 2.20 -9.24 -0.61
CA ARG A 68 3.42 -9.33 0.22
C ARG A 68 3.85 -10.79 0.41
N VAL A 69 2.93 -11.67 0.78
CA VAL A 69 3.21 -13.11 0.98
C VAL A 69 3.71 -13.77 -0.31
N THR A 70 3.09 -13.46 -1.45
CA THR A 70 3.50 -14.00 -2.74
C THR A 70 4.90 -13.53 -3.14
N ASN A 71 5.21 -12.25 -2.95
CA ASN A 71 6.54 -11.72 -3.29
C ASN A 71 7.66 -12.36 -2.45
N GLU A 72 7.44 -12.58 -1.16
CA GLU A 72 8.40 -13.28 -0.29
C GLU A 72 8.64 -14.72 -0.77
N LYS A 73 7.57 -15.47 -1.06
CA LYS A 73 7.68 -16.83 -1.58
C LYS A 73 8.44 -16.87 -2.91
N VAL A 74 8.13 -15.95 -3.82
CA VAL A 74 8.83 -15.84 -5.11
C VAL A 74 10.32 -15.52 -4.91
N ARG A 75 10.66 -14.65 -3.96
CA ARG A 75 12.06 -14.35 -3.63
C ARG A 75 12.81 -15.61 -3.18
N ILE A 76 12.26 -16.35 -2.23
CA ILE A 76 12.90 -17.58 -1.70
C ILE A 76 13.05 -18.64 -2.81
N LEU A 77 12.04 -18.82 -3.67
CA LEU A 77 12.14 -19.78 -4.78
C LEU A 77 13.22 -19.40 -5.79
N ASN A 78 13.37 -18.11 -6.08
CA ASN A 78 14.44 -17.64 -6.96
C ASN A 78 15.82 -17.85 -6.33
N GLU A 79 15.96 -17.61 -5.03
CA GLU A 79 17.21 -17.87 -4.29
C GLU A 79 17.55 -19.36 -4.27
N ILE A 80 16.57 -20.25 -4.04
CA ILE A 80 16.76 -21.70 -4.13
C ILE A 80 17.27 -22.07 -5.52
N SER A 81 16.61 -21.58 -6.58
CA SER A 81 17.04 -21.87 -7.96
C SER A 81 18.45 -21.39 -8.26
N PHE A 82 18.84 -20.23 -7.72
CA PHE A 82 20.21 -19.71 -7.85
C PHE A 82 21.22 -20.65 -7.21
N TRP A 83 21.01 -21.03 -5.95
CA TRP A 83 21.92 -21.93 -5.25
C TRP A 83 21.93 -23.35 -5.82
N GLU A 84 20.81 -23.85 -6.33
CA GLU A 84 20.74 -25.13 -7.04
C GLU A 84 21.60 -25.14 -8.31
N ASN A 85 21.73 -24.01 -9.00
CA ASN A 85 22.62 -23.89 -10.15
C ASN A 85 24.09 -23.79 -9.69
N GLU A 86 24.38 -23.05 -8.63
CA GLU A 86 25.74 -22.97 -8.07
C GLU A 86 26.27 -24.34 -7.62
N VAL A 87 25.45 -25.18 -6.98
CA VAL A 87 25.89 -26.54 -6.58
C VAL A 87 26.07 -27.48 -7.77
N LYS A 88 25.44 -27.22 -8.93
CA LYS A 88 25.69 -27.99 -10.16
C LYS A 88 27.05 -27.65 -10.76
N GLU A 89 27.38 -26.36 -10.80
CA GLU A 89 28.67 -25.88 -11.32
C GLU A 89 29.82 -26.16 -10.36
N LYS A 90 29.57 -26.05 -9.05
CA LYS A 90 30.55 -26.23 -7.97
C LYS A 90 30.03 -27.25 -6.95
N PRO A 91 30.14 -28.55 -7.24
CA PRO A 91 29.57 -29.61 -6.40
C PRO A 91 30.21 -29.72 -5.00
N ASN A 92 31.36 -29.07 -4.77
CA ASN A 92 32.05 -29.04 -3.48
C ASN A 92 31.88 -27.71 -2.73
N PHE A 93 30.92 -26.88 -3.13
CA PHE A 93 30.68 -25.59 -2.48
C PHE A 93 29.77 -25.75 -1.25
N ARG A 94 30.40 -26.00 -0.09
CA ARG A 94 29.73 -26.18 1.21
C ARG A 94 28.68 -25.10 1.49
N ASP A 95 29.05 -23.82 1.35
CA ASP A 95 28.16 -22.71 1.73
C ASP A 95 26.90 -22.64 0.85
N ALA A 96 26.99 -23.06 -0.42
CA ALA A 96 25.81 -23.14 -1.28
C ALA A 96 24.82 -24.21 -0.80
N TYR A 97 25.30 -25.39 -0.37
CA TYR A 97 24.44 -26.39 0.26
C TYR A 97 23.86 -25.91 1.59
N PHE A 98 24.63 -25.16 2.38
CA PHE A 98 24.11 -24.57 3.62
C PHE A 98 23.01 -23.53 3.35
N ASN A 99 23.18 -22.67 2.36
CA ASN A 99 22.14 -21.72 1.96
C ASN A 99 20.89 -22.44 1.44
N LEU A 100 21.03 -23.53 0.67
CA LEU A 100 19.90 -24.37 0.30
C LEU A 100 19.20 -24.98 1.51
N ALA A 101 19.95 -25.45 2.51
CA ALA A 101 19.36 -25.96 3.75
C ALA A 101 18.57 -24.88 4.50
N LEU A 102 19.14 -23.67 4.64
CA LEU A 102 18.52 -22.54 5.32
C LEU A 102 17.24 -22.10 4.62
N LEU A 103 17.26 -21.95 3.29
CA LEU A 103 16.09 -21.56 2.51
C LEU A 103 14.98 -22.61 2.57
N ASN A 104 15.33 -23.91 2.56
CA ASN A 104 14.36 -24.99 2.73
C ASN A 104 13.78 -25.01 4.15
N TYR A 105 14.59 -24.71 5.17
CA TYR A 105 14.11 -24.52 6.54
C TYR A 105 13.10 -23.37 6.64
N GLU A 106 13.34 -22.22 6.02
CA GLU A 106 12.43 -21.06 6.04
C GLU A 106 11.04 -21.39 5.45
N ILE A 107 11.00 -22.21 4.40
CA ILE A 107 9.73 -22.68 3.80
C ILE A 107 9.17 -23.94 4.48
N ARG A 108 9.72 -24.32 5.64
CA ARG A 108 9.31 -25.47 6.47
C ARG A 108 9.46 -26.83 5.79
N LYS A 109 10.36 -26.92 4.81
CA LYS A 109 10.77 -28.15 4.13
C LYS A 109 11.93 -28.79 4.87
N PHE A 110 11.64 -29.34 6.05
CA PHE A 110 12.65 -29.84 6.98
C PHE A 110 13.35 -31.12 6.52
N ASP A 111 12.72 -31.91 5.66
CA ASP A 111 13.33 -33.12 5.11
C ASP A 111 14.37 -32.75 4.05
N GLU A 112 14.03 -31.84 3.13
CA GLU A 112 14.96 -31.30 2.14
C GLU A 112 16.11 -30.54 2.79
N ALA A 113 15.84 -29.72 3.82
CA ALA A 113 16.88 -29.03 4.58
C ALA A 113 17.91 -30.01 5.17
N ARG A 114 17.46 -31.15 5.71
CA ARG A 114 18.34 -32.21 6.23
C ARG A 114 19.15 -32.90 5.13
N VAL A 115 18.58 -33.13 3.95
CA VAL A 115 19.32 -33.66 2.81
C VAL A 115 20.48 -32.74 2.42
N TYR A 116 20.25 -31.43 2.40
CA TYR A 116 21.32 -30.46 2.11
C TYR A 116 22.33 -30.34 3.25
N LEU A 117 21.90 -30.37 4.52
CA LEU A 117 22.82 -30.41 5.68
C LEU A 117 23.73 -31.64 5.65
N ASN A 118 23.22 -32.81 5.26
CA ASN A 118 24.06 -34.00 5.08
C ASN A 118 25.17 -33.76 4.04
N LYS A 119 24.89 -32.98 2.99
CA LYS A 119 25.92 -32.57 2.01
C LYS A 119 26.92 -31.59 2.63
N VAL A 120 26.45 -30.62 3.42
CA VAL A 120 27.32 -29.71 4.19
C VAL A 120 28.30 -30.50 5.05
N PHE A 121 27.80 -31.44 5.87
CA PHE A 121 28.63 -32.25 6.77
C PHE A 121 29.54 -33.24 6.03
N SER A 122 29.16 -33.67 4.81
CA SER A 122 30.06 -34.48 3.98
C SER A 122 31.26 -33.69 3.46
N LEU A 123 31.13 -32.37 3.29
CA LEU A 123 32.19 -31.48 2.83
C LEU A 123 32.99 -30.89 3.99
N ASP A 124 32.31 -30.58 5.09
CA ASP A 124 32.87 -30.04 6.31
C ASP A 124 32.11 -30.58 7.53
N PRO A 125 32.60 -31.68 8.12
CA PRO A 125 31.97 -32.31 9.28
C PRO A 125 31.91 -31.42 10.52
N ASP A 126 32.74 -30.38 10.58
CA ASP A 126 32.87 -29.51 11.76
C ASP A 126 32.15 -28.17 11.65
N PHE A 127 31.37 -28.00 10.58
CA PHE A 127 30.65 -26.77 10.30
C PHE A 127 29.60 -26.44 11.39
N GLU A 128 29.93 -25.47 12.25
CA GLU A 128 29.15 -25.11 13.42
C GLU A 128 27.75 -24.58 13.06
N GLU A 129 27.66 -23.74 12.03
CA GLU A 129 26.38 -23.18 11.57
C GLU A 129 25.41 -24.27 11.12
N GLY A 130 25.94 -25.31 10.46
CA GLY A 130 25.15 -26.47 10.05
C GLY A 130 24.59 -27.23 11.24
N ARG A 131 25.43 -27.49 12.26
CA ARG A 131 25.00 -28.15 13.50
C ARG A 131 23.94 -27.33 14.25
N ARG A 132 24.10 -26.01 14.32
CA ARG A 132 23.09 -25.12 14.91
C ARG A 132 21.76 -25.20 14.17
N LEU A 133 21.77 -25.21 12.84
CA LEU A 133 20.55 -25.33 12.05
C LEU A 133 19.87 -26.70 12.24
N GLU A 134 20.65 -27.78 12.31
CA GLU A 134 20.13 -29.12 12.58
C GLU A 134 19.44 -29.20 13.94
N GLU A 135 20.05 -28.67 15.00
CA GLU A 135 19.46 -28.62 16.34
C GLU A 135 18.14 -27.82 16.36
N ILE A 136 18.06 -26.73 15.62
CA ILE A 136 16.81 -25.95 15.46
C ILE A 136 15.73 -26.78 14.76
N ILE A 137 16.08 -27.52 13.71
CA ILE A 137 15.15 -28.39 12.98
C ILE A 137 14.62 -29.52 13.88
N GLU A 138 15.47 -30.08 14.73
CA GLU A 138 15.11 -31.17 15.64
C GLU A 138 14.29 -30.70 16.84
N SER A 139 14.62 -29.55 17.42
CA SER A 139 13.91 -28.96 18.56
C SER A 139 12.54 -28.36 18.20
N GLY A 140 12.31 -28.06 16.92
CA GLY A 140 11.05 -27.51 16.41
C GLY A 140 9.98 -28.54 16.02
N LYS A 141 10.24 -29.85 16.20
CA LYS A 141 9.26 -30.94 16.03
C LYS A 141 8.50 -31.22 17.31
#